data_AF-A0A1F4KCS1-F1
#
_entry.id   AF-A0A1F4KCS1-F1
#
_cell.length_a   1.000
_cell.length_b   1.000
_cell.length_c   1.000
_cell.angle_alpha   90.00
_cell.angle_beta   90.00
_cell.angle_gamma   90.00
#
_symmetry.space_group_name_H-M   'P 1'
#
loop_
_entity.id
_entity.type
_entity.pdbx_description
1 polymer ?
#
loop_
_entity_poly.entity_id
_entity_poly.type
_entity_poly.pdbx_seq_one_letter_code
_entity_poly.pdbx_strand_id
1 'polypeptide(L)'
;MQAVHRTSLLEEAAAAKNAIRSDASEVICNIVNDVFDSLQWTSVSGSIVQNVAALDEWRHRSLSDIEKDWAYLEFDRNKILVALSRYLDQEHFKSKRLDWLFLNVLVYAEYIATIDEVRRRLLGVDAFVMMKIRPIDQHTYDVHPLLKKWWHWPLALAAVAISFTLHPVATLLPIGAITAGIYKRNKAVGKINLTLHSMLTTYLSLNTFDLGWGNVKETLKESKNAGAIFDSSVFSLVERRIPSKAY
;
A
#
# COMPACT_ATOMS: atom_id res chain seq x y z
N MET A 1 1.64 33.86 54.53
CA MET A 1 0.73 32.74 54.15
C MET A 1 0.46 32.66 52.64
N GLN A 2 0.14 33.75 51.93
CA GLN A 2 -0.12 33.70 50.47
C GLN A 2 1.05 33.18 49.60
N ALA A 3 2.31 33.46 49.98
CA ALA A 3 3.48 33.03 49.20
C ALA A 3 3.75 31.50 49.27
N VAL A 4 3.41 30.85 50.39
CA VAL A 4 3.55 29.40 50.59
C VAL A 4 2.48 28.63 49.82
N HIS A 5 1.26 29.17 49.77
CA HIS A 5 0.19 28.58 48.97
C HIS A 5 0.47 28.68 47.46
N ARG A 6 1.10 29.77 47.01
CA ARG A 6 1.44 29.99 45.60
C ARG A 6 2.59 29.08 45.11
N THR A 7 3.52 28.72 45.99
CA THR A 7 4.63 27.80 45.69
C THR A 7 4.14 26.35 45.60
N SER A 8 3.28 25.92 46.54
CA SER A 8 2.58 24.62 46.50
C SER A 8 1.82 24.39 45.19
N LEU A 9 1.06 25.39 44.72
CA LEU A 9 0.29 25.29 43.47
C LEU A 9 1.17 25.20 42.22
N LEU A 10 2.35 25.80 42.22
CA LEU A 10 3.29 25.71 41.10
C LEU A 10 4.00 24.35 41.05
N GLU A 11 4.30 23.76 42.20
CA GLU A 11 4.85 22.41 42.30
C GLU A 11 3.84 21.35 41.84
N GLU A 12 2.57 21.47 42.26
CA GLU A 12 1.48 20.60 41.80
C GLU A 12 1.24 20.71 40.29
N ALA A 13 1.25 21.92 39.73
CA ALA A 13 1.12 22.13 38.29
C ALA A 13 2.30 21.56 37.49
N ALA A 14 3.52 21.64 38.04
CA ALA A 14 4.71 21.06 37.42
C ALA A 14 4.69 19.52 37.46
N ALA A 15 4.26 18.93 38.58
CA ALA A 15 4.08 17.50 38.73
C ALA A 15 3.01 16.96 37.76
N ALA A 16 1.85 17.64 37.67
CA ALA A 16 0.79 17.30 36.73
C ALA A 16 1.26 17.40 35.27
N LYS A 17 2.02 18.44 34.92
CA LYS A 17 2.59 18.59 33.58
C LYS A 17 3.59 17.47 33.23
N ASN A 18 4.40 17.04 34.20
CA ASN A 18 5.36 15.95 33.99
C ASN A 18 4.66 14.59 33.87
N ALA A 19 3.61 14.34 34.66
CA ALA A 19 2.77 13.14 34.54
C ALA A 19 2.10 13.05 33.17
N ILE A 20 1.44 14.14 32.72
CA ILE A 20 0.83 14.21 31.38
C ILE A 20 1.87 13.97 30.27
N ARG A 21 3.09 14.49 30.42
CA ARG A 21 4.17 14.27 29.45
C ARG A 21 4.65 12.82 29.43
N SER A 22 4.75 12.18 30.59
CA SER A 22 5.14 10.77 30.71
C SER A 22 4.08 9.86 30.07
N ASP A 23 2.81 10.06 30.42
CA ASP A 23 1.69 9.29 29.90
C ASP A 23 1.56 9.45 28.39
N ALA A 24 1.70 10.69 27.88
CA ALA A 24 1.70 10.93 26.44
C ALA A 24 2.88 10.23 25.74
N SER A 25 4.06 10.22 26.36
CA SER A 25 5.24 9.51 25.82
C SER A 25 5.00 8.01 25.74
N GLU A 26 4.39 7.42 26.77
CA GLU A 26 4.08 5.99 26.80
C GLU A 26 3.05 5.62 25.73
N VAL A 27 1.97 6.41 25.60
CA VAL A 27 0.95 6.21 24.55
C VAL A 27 1.57 6.28 23.15
N ILE A 28 2.49 7.21 22.91
CA ILE A 28 3.19 7.33 21.62
C ILE A 28 4.05 6.10 21.36
N CYS A 29 4.85 5.67 22.33
CA CYS A 29 5.68 4.48 22.21
C CYS A 29 4.81 3.27 21.87
N ASN A 30 3.68 3.09 22.55
CA ASN A 30 2.76 2.00 22.29
C ASN A 30 2.14 2.07 20.88
N ILE A 31 1.73 3.26 20.42
CA ILE A 31 1.21 3.46 19.05
C ILE A 31 2.27 3.11 18.00
N VAL A 32 3.49 3.59 18.19
CA VAL A 32 4.62 3.35 17.28
C VAL A 32 4.96 1.86 17.24
N ASN A 33 5.06 1.21 18.40
CA ASN A 33 5.29 -0.22 18.50
C ASN A 33 4.19 -1.02 17.81
N ASP A 34 2.92 -0.63 17.98
CA ASP A 34 1.81 -1.32 17.32
C ASP A 34 1.87 -1.20 15.79
N VAL A 35 2.34 -0.06 15.26
CA VAL A 35 2.60 0.09 13.82
C VAL A 35 3.77 -0.80 13.40
N PHE A 36 4.87 -0.84 14.13
CA PHE A 36 6.02 -1.66 13.74
C PHE A 36 5.78 -3.16 13.86
N ASP A 37 5.10 -3.61 14.90
CA ASP A 37 4.69 -5.00 15.08
C ASP A 37 3.71 -5.49 14.00
N SER A 38 2.99 -4.56 13.36
CA SER A 38 2.08 -4.87 12.26
C SER A 38 2.83 -5.16 10.95
N LEU A 39 4.13 -4.86 10.89
CA LEU A 39 5.00 -5.13 9.75
C LEU A 39 5.76 -6.41 10.05
N GLN A 40 5.68 -7.40 9.15
CA GLN A 40 6.32 -8.69 9.39
C GLN A 40 7.04 -9.16 8.14
N TRP A 41 8.25 -9.69 8.31
CA TRP A 41 8.98 -10.35 7.24
C TRP A 41 8.71 -11.86 7.30
N THR A 42 8.15 -12.41 6.22
CA THR A 42 7.98 -13.85 6.06
C THR A 42 9.20 -14.46 5.38
N SER A 43 9.73 -15.55 5.96
CA SER A 43 10.76 -16.37 5.30
C SER A 43 10.10 -17.36 4.35
N VAL A 44 10.83 -17.72 3.28
CA VAL A 44 10.54 -18.78 2.30
C VAL A 44 10.18 -20.14 2.96
N SER A 45 10.54 -20.35 4.24
CA SER A 45 10.21 -21.55 5.03
C SER A 45 8.88 -21.49 5.80
N GLY A 46 8.06 -20.44 5.64
CA GLY A 46 6.80 -20.29 6.39
C GLY A 46 6.99 -19.93 7.88
N SER A 47 8.23 -19.74 8.32
CA SER A 47 8.55 -19.21 9.64
C SER A 47 8.61 -17.68 9.56
N ILE A 48 7.80 -16.99 10.36
CA ILE A 48 7.88 -15.53 10.54
C ILE A 48 9.26 -15.22 11.11
N VAL A 49 10.15 -14.63 10.30
CA VAL A 49 11.40 -14.10 10.82
C VAL A 49 11.06 -12.71 11.28
N GLN A 50 10.65 -12.58 12.55
CA GLN A 50 10.65 -11.29 13.22
C GLN A 50 12.10 -10.81 13.29
N ASN A 51 12.58 -10.21 12.20
CA ASN A 51 13.81 -9.44 12.24
C ASN A 51 13.44 -8.05 12.74
N VAL A 52 13.14 -8.00 14.05
CA VAL A 52 12.65 -6.82 14.78
C VAL A 52 13.55 -5.61 14.52
N ALA A 53 14.87 -5.84 14.44
CA ALA A 53 15.87 -4.79 14.23
C ALA A 53 15.82 -4.08 12.87
N ALA A 54 15.26 -4.69 11.81
CA ALA A 54 15.20 -4.09 10.48
C ALA A 54 13.93 -3.24 10.25
N LEU A 55 12.94 -3.36 11.14
CA LEU A 55 11.68 -2.63 11.10
C LEU A 55 11.64 -1.47 12.10
N ASP A 56 12.53 -1.43 13.10
CA ASP A 56 12.61 -0.38 14.12
C ASP A 56 12.68 1.07 13.57
N GLU A 57 12.98 1.24 12.28
CA GLU A 57 12.84 2.52 11.58
C GLU A 57 12.21 2.32 10.19
N TRP A 58 10.90 2.56 10.07
CA TRP A 58 10.23 2.56 8.77
C TRP A 58 10.82 3.68 7.91
N ARG A 59 11.50 3.28 6.83
CA ARG A 59 11.95 4.19 5.79
C ARG A 59 10.99 4.17 4.61
N HIS A 60 10.85 5.32 3.95
CA HIS A 60 10.20 5.40 2.65
C HIS A 60 10.85 4.39 1.68
N ARG A 61 10.03 3.61 0.98
CA ARG A 61 10.47 2.52 0.10
C ARG A 61 10.77 3.04 -1.29
N SER A 62 11.85 2.55 -1.87
CA SER A 62 12.25 2.87 -3.23
C SER A 62 11.69 1.84 -4.23
N LEU A 63 11.79 2.14 -5.53
CA LEU A 63 11.39 1.19 -6.58
C LEU A 63 12.13 -0.15 -6.48
N SER A 64 13.39 -0.12 -6.04
CA SER A 64 14.20 -1.33 -5.84
C SER A 64 13.75 -2.20 -4.67
N ASP A 65 13.02 -1.64 -3.69
CA ASP A 65 12.52 -2.39 -2.54
C ASP A 65 11.22 -3.15 -2.88
N ILE A 66 10.42 -2.66 -3.84
CA ILE A 66 9.05 -3.13 -4.11
C ILE A 66 8.95 -4.63 -4.34
N GLU A 67 9.84 -5.23 -5.14
CA GLU A 67 9.74 -6.66 -5.46
C GLU A 67 10.01 -7.53 -4.24
N LYS A 68 11.01 -7.13 -3.43
CA LYS A 68 11.33 -7.81 -2.17
C LYS A 68 10.22 -7.62 -1.16
N ASP A 69 9.72 -6.40 -1.00
CA ASP A 69 8.64 -6.09 -0.07
C ASP A 69 7.35 -6.82 -0.48
N TRP A 70 7.01 -6.88 -1.77
CA TRP A 70 5.86 -7.66 -2.23
C TRP A 70 5.98 -9.16 -1.92
N ALA A 71 7.17 -9.73 -2.07
CA ALA A 71 7.39 -11.14 -1.83
C ALA A 71 7.34 -11.50 -0.33
N TYR A 72 7.90 -10.65 0.53
CA TYR A 72 8.24 -11.04 1.90
C TYR A 72 7.70 -10.12 3.01
N LEU A 73 7.22 -8.92 2.69
CA LEU A 73 6.68 -7.98 3.67
C LEU A 73 5.17 -8.16 3.78
N GLU A 74 4.71 -8.47 4.99
CA GLU A 74 3.30 -8.58 5.34
C GLU A 74 2.88 -7.41 6.22
N PHE A 75 1.64 -6.96 6.00
CA PHE A 75 1.02 -5.87 6.74
C PHE A 75 -0.21 -6.39 7.47
N ASP A 76 -0.22 -6.31 8.80
CA ASP A 76 -1.46 -6.37 9.57
C ASP A 76 -2.16 -5.00 9.50
N ARG A 77 -2.89 -4.81 8.41
CA ARG A 77 -3.65 -3.59 8.11
C ARG A 77 -4.59 -3.21 9.25
N ASN A 78 -5.21 -4.17 9.92
CA ASN A 78 -6.16 -3.90 10.99
C ASN A 78 -5.43 -3.31 12.21
N LYS A 79 -4.27 -3.88 12.58
CA LYS A 79 -3.45 -3.34 13.67
C LYS A 79 -2.99 -1.91 13.40
N ILE A 80 -2.60 -1.58 12.16
CA ILE A 80 -2.23 -0.21 11.75
C ILE A 80 -3.42 0.74 11.89
N LEU A 81 -4.61 0.34 11.42
CA LEU A 81 -5.81 1.18 11.49
C LEU A 81 -6.28 1.42 12.92
N VAL A 82 -6.17 0.42 13.80
CA VAL A 82 -6.46 0.56 15.24
C VAL A 82 -5.46 1.52 15.89
N ALA A 83 -4.17 1.42 15.54
CA ALA A 83 -3.16 2.38 16.00
C ALA A 83 -3.44 3.80 15.50
N LEU A 84 -3.85 3.96 14.25
CA LEU A 84 -4.24 5.25 13.68
C LEU A 84 -5.47 5.83 14.39
N SER A 85 -6.50 5.02 14.66
CA SER A 85 -7.69 5.49 15.38
C SER A 85 -7.32 6.02 16.76
N ARG A 86 -6.57 5.24 17.56
CA ARG A 86 -6.11 5.66 18.88
C ARG A 86 -5.28 6.96 18.81
N TYR A 87 -4.42 7.09 17.81
CA TYR A 87 -3.65 8.32 17.58
C TYR A 87 -4.55 9.51 17.25
N LEU A 88 -5.55 9.31 16.38
CA LEU A 88 -6.47 10.36 15.98
C LEU A 88 -7.41 10.81 17.11
N ASP A 89 -7.72 9.93 18.07
CA ASP A 89 -8.53 10.23 19.25
C ASP A 89 -7.77 11.11 20.28
N GLN A 90 -6.44 11.15 20.22
CA GLN A 90 -5.62 12.04 21.04
C GLN A 90 -5.54 13.45 20.43
N GLU A 91 -6.64 14.22 20.48
CA GLU A 91 -6.72 15.54 19.81
C GLU A 91 -5.64 16.54 20.24
N HIS A 92 -5.17 16.43 21.48
CA HIS A 92 -4.12 17.27 22.07
C HIS A 92 -2.71 16.89 21.56
N PHE A 93 -2.58 15.75 20.91
CA PHE A 93 -1.31 15.21 20.44
C PHE A 93 -1.28 15.14 18.90
N LYS A 94 -0.61 16.11 18.29
CA LYS A 94 -0.41 16.18 16.83
C LYS A 94 1.08 16.12 16.53
N SER A 95 1.50 15.07 15.83
CA SER A 95 2.89 14.90 15.40
C SER A 95 2.94 14.72 13.90
N LYS A 96 3.54 15.69 13.21
CA LYS A 96 3.78 15.63 11.76
C LYS A 96 4.50 14.33 11.38
N ARG A 97 5.46 13.86 12.18
CA ARG A 97 6.20 12.61 11.92
C ARG A 97 5.30 11.38 11.98
N LEU A 98 4.41 11.30 12.95
CA LEU A 98 3.47 10.18 13.07
C LEU A 98 2.41 10.21 11.97
N ASP A 99 1.91 11.41 11.65
CA ASP A 99 0.98 11.57 10.52
C ASP A 99 1.62 11.03 9.22
N TRP A 100 2.89 11.39 8.98
CA TRP A 100 3.65 10.90 7.83
C TRP A 100 3.93 9.40 7.90
N LEU A 101 4.24 8.85 9.07
CA LEU A 101 4.45 7.40 9.25
C LEU A 101 3.18 6.63 8.86
N PHE A 102 2.02 6.99 9.43
CA PHE A 102 0.75 6.35 9.11
C PHE A 102 0.41 6.47 7.64
N LEU A 103 0.55 7.67 7.08
CA LEU A 103 0.25 7.90 5.67
C LEU A 103 1.18 7.07 4.77
N ASN A 104 2.47 7.02 5.07
CA ASN A 104 3.43 6.28 4.28
C ASN A 104 3.17 4.77 4.32
N VAL A 105 3.01 4.21 5.53
CA VAL A 105 2.77 2.78 5.73
C VAL A 105 1.44 2.35 5.11
N LEU A 106 0.35 3.08 5.33
CA LEU A 106 -0.96 2.72 4.81
C LEU A 106 -1.04 2.82 3.29
N VAL A 107 -0.52 3.89 2.69
CA VAL A 107 -0.53 4.04 1.22
C VAL A 107 0.33 2.96 0.57
N TYR A 108 1.48 2.63 1.17
CA TYR A 108 2.32 1.55 0.67
C TYR A 108 1.68 0.17 0.83
N ALA A 109 1.05 -0.11 1.97
CA ALA A 109 0.35 -1.37 2.21
C ALA A 109 -0.77 -1.59 1.17
N GLU A 110 -1.56 -0.56 0.86
CA GLU A 110 -2.60 -0.63 -0.18
C GLU A 110 -2.00 -0.85 -1.58
N TYR A 111 -0.84 -0.24 -1.86
CA TYR A 111 -0.13 -0.45 -3.12
C TYR A 111 0.35 -1.91 -3.26
N ILE A 112 1.00 -2.46 -2.23
CA ILE A 112 1.45 -3.86 -2.22
C ILE A 112 0.26 -4.83 -2.33
N ALA A 113 -0.81 -4.59 -1.60
CA ALA A 113 -2.04 -5.40 -1.68
C ALA A 113 -2.66 -5.36 -3.08
N THR A 114 -2.63 -4.20 -3.75
CA THR A 114 -3.13 -4.06 -5.13
C THR A 114 -2.25 -4.81 -6.12
N ILE A 115 -0.92 -4.77 -5.96
CA ILE A 115 0.00 -5.61 -6.76
C ILE A 115 -0.32 -7.08 -6.56
N ASP A 116 -0.52 -7.51 -5.31
CA ASP A 116 -0.81 -8.90 -4.96
C ASP A 116 -2.07 -9.40 -5.66
N GLU A 117 -3.16 -8.64 -5.56
CA GLU A 117 -4.44 -8.97 -6.18
C GLU A 117 -4.35 -9.00 -7.71
N VAL A 118 -3.65 -8.04 -8.32
CA VAL A 118 -3.44 -7.99 -9.77
C VAL A 118 -2.63 -9.21 -10.24
N ARG A 119 -1.51 -9.51 -9.58
CA ARG A 119 -0.65 -10.66 -9.94
C ARG A 119 -1.39 -11.98 -9.75
N ARG A 120 -2.16 -12.13 -8.66
CA ARG A 120 -3.01 -13.30 -8.41
C ARG A 120 -4.05 -13.52 -9.51
N ARG A 121 -4.74 -12.46 -9.93
CA ARG A 121 -5.73 -12.52 -11.04
C ARG A 121 -5.10 -12.84 -12.39
N LEU A 122 -3.88 -12.35 -12.65
CA LEU A 122 -3.21 -12.53 -13.95
C LEU A 122 -2.50 -13.89 -14.09
N LEU A 123 -1.87 -14.38 -13.03
CA LEU A 123 -1.05 -15.60 -13.04
C LEU A 123 -1.86 -16.87 -12.72
N GLY A 124 -2.97 -16.72 -11.99
CA GLY A 124 -3.66 -17.83 -11.33
C GLY A 124 -2.98 -18.19 -10.00
N VAL A 125 -3.75 -18.81 -9.09
CA VAL A 125 -3.32 -19.02 -7.69
C VAL A 125 -2.01 -19.81 -7.60
N ASP A 126 -1.89 -20.92 -8.32
CA ASP A 126 -0.71 -21.80 -8.24
C ASP A 126 0.59 -21.11 -8.69
N ALA A 127 0.53 -20.38 -9.82
CA ALA A 127 1.68 -19.67 -10.35
C ALA A 127 2.05 -18.44 -9.49
N PHE A 128 1.04 -17.78 -8.91
CA PHE A 128 1.24 -16.70 -7.96
C PHE A 128 1.96 -17.18 -6.69
N VAL A 129 1.51 -18.27 -6.08
CA VAL A 129 2.15 -18.87 -4.89
C VAL A 129 3.59 -19.28 -5.20
N MET A 130 3.82 -19.95 -6.33
CA MET A 130 5.16 -20.32 -6.78
C MET A 130 6.10 -19.13 -6.98
N MET A 131 5.58 -17.97 -7.42
CA MET A 131 6.39 -16.77 -7.62
C MET A 131 6.75 -16.10 -6.29
N LYS A 132 5.83 -16.08 -5.33
CA LYS A 132 6.02 -15.47 -4.01
C LYS A 132 7.04 -16.22 -3.13
N ILE A 133 7.19 -17.53 -3.34
CA ILE A 133 8.06 -18.41 -2.52
C ILE A 133 9.51 -18.48 -3.05
N ARG A 134 9.85 -17.88 -4.20
CA ARG A 134 11.20 -18.04 -4.77
C ARG A 134 12.27 -17.20 -4.06
N PRO A 135 13.44 -17.78 -3.73
CA PRO A 135 14.53 -17.07 -3.06
C PRO A 135 15.15 -15.94 -3.91
N ILE A 136 15.62 -14.90 -3.21
CA ILE A 136 16.09 -13.59 -3.70
C ILE A 136 17.14 -13.70 -4.83
N ASP A 137 18.00 -14.72 -4.79
CA ASP A 137 19.17 -14.84 -5.68
C ASP A 137 18.82 -15.23 -7.13
N GLN A 138 17.55 -15.50 -7.42
CA GLN A 138 17.06 -15.88 -8.75
C GLN A 138 16.09 -14.87 -9.37
N HIS A 139 15.94 -13.67 -8.79
CA HIS A 139 15.14 -12.60 -9.38
C HIS A 139 15.89 -11.85 -10.50
N THR A 140 16.44 -12.59 -11.48
CA THR A 140 16.53 -12.06 -12.84
C THR A 140 15.25 -12.43 -13.56
N TYR A 141 14.19 -11.63 -13.36
CA TYR A 141 12.96 -11.79 -14.13
C TYR A 141 12.64 -10.51 -14.90
N ASP A 142 13.27 -10.48 -16.06
CA ASP A 142 12.70 -10.00 -17.32
C ASP A 142 11.18 -10.22 -17.34
N VAL A 143 10.42 -9.17 -17.65
CA VAL A 143 8.93 -9.16 -17.73
C VAL A 143 8.39 -10.09 -18.84
N HIS A 144 9.30 -10.78 -19.52
CA HIS A 144 9.15 -11.60 -20.71
C HIS A 144 8.40 -12.95 -20.61
N PRO A 145 8.28 -13.68 -19.47
CA PRO A 145 7.57 -14.96 -19.45
C PRO A 145 6.05 -14.80 -19.55
N LEU A 146 5.51 -13.60 -19.25
CA LEU A 146 4.13 -13.22 -19.53
C LEU A 146 3.78 -13.30 -21.03
N LEU A 147 4.76 -13.14 -21.92
CA LEU A 147 4.59 -13.27 -23.38
C LEU A 147 4.75 -14.73 -23.87
N LYS A 148 5.50 -15.57 -23.13
CA LYS A 148 5.92 -16.90 -23.62
C LYS A 148 4.86 -17.98 -23.46
N LYS A 149 4.08 -17.95 -22.36
CA LYS A 149 2.93 -18.87 -22.13
C LYS A 149 1.79 -18.63 -23.14
N TRP A 150 1.91 -17.55 -23.90
CA TRP A 150 0.90 -16.95 -24.76
C TRP A 150 1.25 -17.19 -26.27
N TRP A 151 2.39 -17.84 -26.59
CA TRP A 151 2.83 -18.18 -27.96
C TRP A 151 2.02 -19.32 -28.64
N HIS A 152 1.19 -20.05 -27.91
CA HIS A 152 0.48 -21.20 -28.47
C HIS A 152 -0.79 -20.85 -29.25
N TRP A 153 -1.33 -19.63 -29.15
CA TRP A 153 -2.57 -19.29 -29.88
C TRP A 153 -2.40 -18.83 -31.33
N PRO A 154 -1.25 -18.33 -31.83
CA PRO A 154 -1.06 -18.32 -33.27
C PRO A 154 -1.17 -19.74 -33.87
N LEU A 155 -0.78 -20.79 -33.12
CA LEU A 155 -0.99 -22.20 -33.50
C LEU A 155 -2.47 -22.62 -33.42
N ALA A 156 -3.22 -22.19 -32.40
CA ALA A 156 -4.66 -22.42 -32.32
C ALA A 156 -5.44 -21.67 -33.43
N LEU A 157 -5.04 -20.44 -33.76
CA LEU A 157 -5.57 -19.66 -34.88
C LEU A 157 -5.22 -20.31 -36.23
N ALA A 158 -4.02 -20.88 -36.38
CA ALA A 158 -3.62 -21.63 -37.56
C ALA A 158 -4.45 -22.93 -37.73
N ALA A 159 -4.77 -23.63 -36.63
CA ALA A 159 -5.66 -24.80 -36.67
C ALA A 159 -7.10 -24.42 -37.09
N VAL A 160 -7.61 -23.28 -36.63
CA VAL A 160 -8.90 -22.72 -37.09
C VAL A 160 -8.82 -22.27 -38.55
N ALA A 161 -7.65 -21.79 -39.00
CA ALA A 161 -7.40 -21.44 -40.40
C ALA A 161 -7.45 -22.65 -41.35
N ILE A 162 -7.09 -23.86 -40.88
CA ILE A 162 -7.20 -25.10 -41.68
C ILE A 162 -8.67 -25.54 -41.83
N SER A 163 -9.54 -25.20 -40.88
CA SER A 163 -10.99 -25.42 -40.96
C SER A 163 -11.72 -24.45 -41.92
N PHE A 164 -11.02 -23.50 -42.56
CA PHE A 164 -11.57 -22.55 -43.55
C PHE A 164 -12.16 -23.19 -44.81
N THR A 165 -11.91 -24.48 -45.05
CA THR A 165 -12.38 -25.18 -46.24
C THR A 165 -13.90 -25.39 -46.27
N LEU A 166 -14.64 -25.13 -45.19
CA LEU A 166 -16.04 -25.57 -45.06
C LEU A 166 -17.12 -24.46 -44.96
N HIS A 167 -16.87 -23.25 -44.40
CA HIS A 167 -17.85 -22.14 -44.48
C HIS A 167 -17.32 -20.78 -43.97
N PRO A 168 -17.33 -19.68 -44.75
CA PRO A 168 -16.73 -18.40 -44.36
C PRO A 168 -17.43 -17.70 -43.18
N VAL A 169 -18.75 -17.89 -43.04
CA VAL A 169 -19.56 -17.30 -41.94
C VAL A 169 -19.27 -17.99 -40.60
N ALA A 170 -19.00 -19.30 -40.60
CA ALA A 170 -18.71 -20.07 -39.38
C ALA A 170 -17.36 -19.68 -38.74
N THR A 171 -16.46 -19.09 -39.52
CA THR A 171 -15.13 -18.62 -39.11
C THR A 171 -15.10 -17.17 -38.58
N LEU A 172 -15.98 -16.28 -39.07
CA LEU A 172 -15.95 -14.86 -38.68
C LEU A 172 -16.45 -14.64 -37.24
N LEU A 173 -17.44 -15.41 -36.78
CA LEU A 173 -17.98 -15.34 -35.42
C LEU A 173 -16.93 -15.66 -34.33
N PRO A 174 -16.18 -16.77 -34.39
CA PRO A 174 -15.14 -17.07 -33.40
C PRO A 174 -13.96 -16.08 -33.48
N ILE A 175 -13.54 -15.62 -34.67
CA ILE A 175 -12.51 -14.59 -34.80
C ILE A 175 -12.97 -13.27 -34.14
N GLY A 176 -14.22 -12.87 -34.37
CA GLY A 176 -14.84 -11.70 -33.72
C GLY A 176 -14.89 -11.84 -32.20
N ALA A 177 -15.28 -13.01 -31.68
CA ALA A 177 -15.31 -13.28 -30.24
C ALA A 177 -13.90 -13.24 -29.61
N ILE A 178 -12.90 -13.82 -30.30
CA ILE A 178 -11.50 -13.83 -29.85
C ILE A 178 -10.93 -12.41 -29.84
N THR A 179 -11.08 -11.67 -30.94
CA THR A 179 -10.60 -10.28 -31.04
C THR A 179 -11.28 -9.36 -30.03
N ALA A 180 -12.60 -9.49 -29.82
CA ALA A 180 -13.31 -8.76 -28.77
C ALA A 180 -12.83 -9.15 -27.36
N GLY A 181 -12.51 -10.43 -27.13
CA GLY A 181 -11.91 -10.91 -25.88
C GLY A 181 -10.53 -10.31 -25.62
N ILE A 182 -9.66 -10.29 -26.63
CA ILE A 182 -8.33 -9.66 -26.57
C ILE A 182 -8.46 -8.16 -26.30
N TYR A 183 -9.36 -7.47 -27.01
CA TYR A 183 -9.58 -6.05 -26.82
C TYR A 183 -10.06 -5.72 -25.40
N LYS A 184 -11.07 -6.43 -24.90
CA LYS A 184 -11.58 -6.26 -23.52
C LYS A 184 -10.48 -6.50 -22.49
N ARG A 185 -9.65 -7.52 -22.70
CA ARG A 185 -8.51 -7.84 -21.84
C ARG A 185 -7.44 -6.76 -21.85
N ASN A 186 -7.00 -6.29 -23.02
CA ASN A 186 -6.01 -5.23 -23.14
C ASN A 186 -6.49 -3.94 -22.48
N LYS A 187 -7.78 -3.62 -22.62
CA LYS A 187 -8.40 -2.48 -21.93
C LYS A 187 -8.37 -2.64 -20.42
N ALA A 188 -8.67 -3.84 -19.89
CA ALA A 188 -8.61 -4.11 -18.46
C ALA A 188 -7.18 -4.03 -17.90
N VAL A 189 -6.20 -4.60 -18.60
CA VAL A 189 -4.77 -4.53 -18.23
C VAL A 189 -4.27 -3.08 -18.27
N GLY A 190 -4.63 -2.32 -19.32
CA GLY A 190 -4.30 -0.90 -19.41
C GLY A 190 -4.85 -0.09 -18.24
N LYS A 191 -6.10 -0.35 -17.83
CA LYS A 191 -6.69 0.31 -16.66
C LYS A 191 -5.94 -0.04 -15.36
N ILE A 192 -5.61 -1.32 -15.15
CA ILE A 192 -4.85 -1.78 -13.98
C ILE A 192 -3.48 -1.10 -13.92
N ASN A 193 -2.77 -1.02 -15.05
CA ASN A 193 -1.47 -0.37 -15.12
C ASN A 193 -1.55 1.12 -14.77
N LEU A 194 -2.59 1.82 -15.25
CA LEU A 194 -2.83 3.22 -14.89
C LEU A 194 -3.09 3.38 -13.39
N THR A 195 -3.90 2.50 -12.79
CA THR A 195 -4.17 2.49 -11.35
C THR A 195 -2.89 2.27 -10.54
N LEU A 196 -2.13 1.21 -10.84
CA LEU A 196 -0.88 0.89 -10.15
C LEU A 196 0.16 2.00 -10.29
N HIS A 197 0.31 2.56 -11.49
CA HIS A 197 1.21 3.69 -11.73
C HIS A 197 0.80 4.91 -10.90
N SER A 198 -0.49 5.22 -10.86
CA SER A 198 -0.97 6.36 -10.08
C SER A 198 -0.81 6.16 -8.56
N MET A 199 -1.03 4.94 -8.05
CA MET A 199 -0.77 4.61 -6.64
C MET A 199 0.71 4.75 -6.29
N LEU A 200 1.60 4.26 -7.17
CA LEU A 200 3.03 4.36 -6.99
C LEU A 200 3.50 5.81 -7.02
N THR A 201 3.04 6.62 -7.99
CA THR A 201 3.36 8.05 -8.07
C THR A 201 2.87 8.80 -6.83
N THR A 202 1.67 8.44 -6.34
CA THR A 202 1.13 8.98 -5.08
C THR A 202 2.03 8.61 -3.91
N TYR A 203 2.43 7.35 -3.81
CA TYR A 203 3.33 6.91 -2.77
C TYR A 203 4.66 7.66 -2.82
N LEU A 204 5.31 7.72 -3.98
CA LEU A 204 6.62 8.36 -4.14
C LEU A 204 6.60 9.86 -3.84
N SER A 205 5.49 10.57 -4.11
CA SER A 205 5.38 11.99 -3.75
C SER A 205 5.46 12.18 -2.23
N LEU A 206 4.94 11.23 -1.45
CA LEU A 206 4.96 11.24 0.02
C LEU A 206 6.35 11.08 0.63
N ASN A 207 7.41 10.93 -0.17
CA ASN A 207 8.78 10.94 0.33
C ASN A 207 9.22 12.33 0.84
N THR A 208 8.47 13.38 0.49
CA THR A 208 8.82 14.75 0.84
C THR A 208 7.99 15.22 2.04
N PHE A 209 8.60 15.29 3.22
CA PHE A 209 7.96 15.74 4.46
C PHE A 209 7.41 17.18 4.37
N ASP A 210 7.80 17.97 3.37
CA ASP A 210 7.43 19.37 3.21
C ASP A 210 6.19 19.59 2.33
N LEU A 211 5.61 18.52 1.77
CA LEU A 211 4.34 18.63 1.05
C LEU A 211 3.23 19.15 1.98
N GLY A 212 2.53 20.17 1.51
CA GLY A 212 1.34 20.67 2.20
C GLY A 212 0.21 19.64 2.15
N TRP A 213 -0.58 19.57 3.23
CA TRP A 213 -1.71 18.63 3.34
C TRP A 213 -2.75 18.78 2.22
N GLY A 214 -2.89 19.97 1.63
CA GLY A 214 -3.71 20.19 0.44
C GLY A 214 -3.23 19.40 -0.78
N ASN A 215 -1.92 19.43 -1.05
CA ASN A 215 -1.30 18.71 -2.16
C ASN A 215 -1.37 17.19 -1.94
N VAL A 216 -1.18 16.74 -0.70
CA VAL A 216 -1.36 15.32 -0.32
C VAL A 216 -2.79 14.87 -0.62
N LYS A 217 -3.80 15.66 -0.23
CA LYS A 217 -5.21 15.37 -0.51
C LYS A 217 -5.50 15.31 -2.01
N GLU A 218 -4.94 16.23 -2.78
CA GLU A 218 -5.12 16.28 -4.24
C GLU A 218 -4.51 15.04 -4.89
N THR A 219 -3.27 14.69 -4.55
CA THR A 219 -2.58 13.50 -5.08
C THR A 219 -3.37 12.21 -4.79
N LEU A 220 -3.87 12.05 -3.56
CA LEU A 220 -4.72 10.91 -3.19
C LEU A 220 -6.04 10.86 -3.98
N LYS A 221 -6.65 12.03 -4.24
CA LYS A 221 -7.88 12.14 -5.04
C LYS A 221 -7.64 11.79 -6.51
N GLU A 222 -6.57 12.31 -7.10
CA GLU A 222 -6.19 11.99 -8.48
C GLU A 222 -5.98 10.48 -8.65
N SER A 223 -5.32 9.86 -7.68
CA SER A 223 -5.11 8.42 -7.68
C SER A 223 -6.39 7.62 -7.50
N LYS A 224 -7.29 8.08 -6.63
CA LYS A 224 -8.64 7.51 -6.52
C LYS A 224 -9.43 7.63 -7.83
N ASN A 225 -9.32 8.76 -8.54
CA ASN A 225 -9.95 8.95 -9.86
C ASN A 225 -9.37 8.02 -10.93
N ALA A 226 -8.09 7.64 -10.80
CA ALA A 226 -7.45 6.61 -11.62
C ALA A 226 -7.85 5.17 -11.24
N GLY A 227 -8.67 5.00 -10.21
CA GLY A 227 -9.20 3.71 -9.75
C GLY A 227 -8.51 3.13 -8.52
N ALA A 228 -7.62 3.88 -7.86
CA ALA A 228 -7.01 3.45 -6.61
C ALA A 228 -8.04 3.38 -5.49
N ILE A 229 -7.86 2.43 -4.58
CA ILE A 229 -8.66 2.29 -3.37
C ILE A 229 -7.71 2.51 -2.20
N PHE A 230 -7.99 3.53 -1.39
CA PHE A 230 -7.31 3.79 -0.13
C PHE A 230 -8.34 3.72 1.00
N ASP A 231 -7.91 3.30 2.19
CA ASP A 231 -8.77 3.30 3.37
C ASP A 231 -9.32 4.70 3.67
N SER A 232 -10.56 4.78 4.14
CA SER A 232 -11.17 6.06 4.55
C SER A 232 -10.35 6.77 5.63
N SER A 233 -9.67 6.01 6.51
CA SER A 233 -8.85 6.55 7.59
C SER A 233 -7.66 7.35 7.08
N VAL A 234 -7.13 7.03 5.90
CA VAL A 234 -6.08 7.81 5.23
C VAL A 234 -6.60 9.21 4.90
N PHE A 235 -7.81 9.29 4.33
CA PHE A 235 -8.44 10.58 4.05
C PHE A 235 -8.80 11.34 5.33
N SER A 236 -9.31 10.65 6.36
CA SER A 236 -9.62 11.27 7.65
C SER A 236 -8.39 11.89 8.32
N LEU A 237 -7.25 11.20 8.26
CA LEU A 237 -5.97 11.73 8.75
C LEU A 237 -5.61 13.03 8.02
N VAL A 238 -5.61 13.02 6.68
CA VAL A 238 -5.26 14.19 5.87
C VAL A 238 -6.23 15.35 6.12
N GLU A 239 -7.54 15.08 6.20
CA GLU A 239 -8.56 16.11 6.41
C GLU A 239 -8.46 16.79 7.77
N ARG A 240 -8.15 16.04 8.84
CA ARG A 240 -7.91 16.61 10.19
C ARG A 240 -6.65 17.48 10.27
N ARG A 241 -5.80 17.47 9.24
CA ARG A 241 -4.54 18.24 9.18
C ARG A 241 -4.58 19.41 8.21
N ILE A 242 -5.58 19.46 7.34
CA ILE A 242 -5.87 20.67 6.57
C ILE A 242 -6.47 21.69 7.56
N PRO A 243 -5.88 22.90 7.70
CA PRO A 243 -6.48 23.93 8.52
C PRO A 243 -7.91 24.17 8.01
N SER A 244 -8.92 24.04 8.87
CA SER A 244 -10.25 24.48 8.47
C SER A 244 -10.11 25.96 8.16
N LYS A 245 -10.60 26.41 7.00
CA LYS A 245 -10.77 27.85 6.79
C LYS A 245 -11.65 28.32 7.95
N ALA A 246 -11.09 29.13 8.84
CA ALA A 246 -11.87 29.87 9.81
C ALA A 246 -12.83 30.73 8.99
N TYR A 247 -14.11 30.41 9.03
CA TYR A 247 -15.17 31.29 8.58
C TYR A 247 -15.44 32.31 9.68
#